data_AF-A0A7S0YR26-F1
#
_entry.id   AF-A0A7S0YR26-F1
#
_cell.length_a   1.000
_cell.length_b   1.000
_cell.length_c   1.000
_cell.angle_alpha   90.00
_cell.angle_beta   90.00
_cell.angle_gamma   90.00
#
_symmetry.space_group_name_H-M   'P 1'
#
loop_
_entity.id
_entity.type
_entity.pdbx_description
1 polymer ?
#
loop_
_entity_poly.entity_id
_entity_poly.type
_entity_poly.pdbx_seq_one_letter_code
_entity_poly.pdbx_strand_id
1 'polypeptide(L)'
;QQQQHGAPPHLVGVGVDLESHPWGALVVRVLHGGAAFQSGRLAQGDLITHVEGTPCRGVHCQEVLGMLMGPPLSVVRVSVARGPPEDEGSETLSITRVEEDIG
;
A
#
# COMPACT_ATOMS: atom_id res chain seq x y z
N GLN A 1 -26.55 5.67 -29.26
CA GLN A 1 -25.51 4.85 -28.62
C GLN A 1 -25.23 5.46 -27.25
N GLN A 2 -25.67 4.79 -26.19
CA GLN A 2 -25.49 5.29 -24.81
C GLN A 2 -24.04 5.05 -24.42
N GLN A 3 -23.26 6.13 -24.30
CA GLN A 3 -21.90 6.08 -23.79
C GLN A 3 -21.98 5.77 -22.29
N GLN A 4 -21.94 4.48 -21.94
CA GLN A 4 -21.61 4.06 -20.58
C GLN A 4 -20.17 4.47 -20.33
N HIS A 5 -19.95 5.72 -19.90
CA HIS A 5 -18.77 6.04 -19.11
C HIS A 5 -18.98 5.31 -17.78
N GLY A 6 -18.58 4.03 -17.73
CA GLY A 6 -18.52 3.29 -16.49
C GLY A 6 -17.75 4.13 -15.50
N ALA A 7 -18.31 4.32 -14.30
CA ALA A 7 -17.59 4.98 -13.22
C ALA A 7 -16.16 4.42 -13.17
N PRO A 8 -15.13 5.25 -12.85
CA PRO A 8 -13.80 4.72 -12.66
C PRO A 8 -13.90 3.51 -11.73
N PRO A 9 -13.16 2.41 -12.01
CA PRO A 9 -13.20 1.25 -11.14
C PRO A 9 -13.06 1.73 -9.70
N HIS A 10 -13.96 1.29 -8.82
CA HIS A 10 -13.87 1.61 -7.40
C HIS A 10 -12.55 1.00 -6.92
N LEU A 11 -11.53 1.83 -6.82
CA LEU A 11 -10.21 1.45 -6.36
C LEU A 11 -10.14 1.81 -4.89
N VAL A 12 -9.76 0.84 -4.08
CA VAL A 12 -9.56 1.04 -2.65
C VAL A 12 -8.08 0.88 -2.34
N GLY A 13 -7.59 1.72 -1.44
CA GLY A 13 -6.24 1.60 -0.90
C GLY A 13 -6.12 0.46 0.11
N VAL A 14 -4.93 0.37 0.72
CA VAL A 14 -4.74 -0.50 1.89
C VAL A 14 -5.02 0.21 3.22
N GLY A 15 -5.35 1.50 3.20
CA GLY A 15 -5.67 2.27 4.41
C GLY A 15 -4.42 2.66 5.22
N VAL A 16 -3.45 3.32 4.58
CA VAL A 16 -2.22 3.79 5.22
C VAL A 16 -1.87 5.19 4.71
N ASP A 17 -1.28 6.00 5.57
CA ASP A 17 -0.61 7.22 5.15
C ASP A 17 0.88 6.95 4.96
N LEU A 18 1.41 7.45 3.85
CA LEU A 18 2.80 7.27 3.45
C LEU A 18 3.52 8.60 3.33
N GLU A 19 4.77 8.62 3.75
CA GLU A 19 5.72 9.69 3.44
C GLU A 19 6.82 9.19 2.51
N SER A 20 7.31 10.10 1.65
CA SER A 20 8.41 9.80 0.74
C SER A 20 9.69 9.55 1.53
N HIS A 21 10.38 8.44 1.23
CA HIS A 21 11.62 8.06 1.88
C HIS A 21 12.69 7.69 0.83
N PRO A 22 13.99 7.94 1.05
CA PRO A 22 15.04 7.63 0.05
C PRO A 22 15.08 6.16 -0.39
N TRP A 23 14.56 5.27 0.45
CA TRP A 23 14.55 3.83 0.24
C TRP A 23 13.18 3.26 -0.15
N GLY A 24 12.13 4.08 -0.24
CA GLY A 24 10.77 3.63 -0.48
C GLY A 24 9.71 4.58 0.04
N ALA A 25 8.62 4.05 0.58
CA ALA A 25 7.58 4.83 1.23
C ALA A 25 7.43 4.44 2.71
N LEU A 26 7.59 5.40 3.61
CA LEU A 26 7.50 5.18 5.05
C LEU A 26 6.04 5.23 5.49
N VAL A 27 5.59 4.20 6.20
CA VAL A 27 4.26 4.16 6.79
C VAL A 27 4.24 5.03 8.03
N VAL A 28 3.58 6.18 7.95
CA VAL A 28 3.48 7.12 9.07
C VAL A 28 2.19 6.96 9.85
N ARG A 29 1.17 6.35 9.25
CA ARG A 29 -0.09 6.02 9.93
C ARG A 29 -0.77 4.83 9.27
N VAL A 30 -1.44 4.03 10.08
CA VAL A 30 -2.37 2.99 9.61
C VAL A 30 -3.78 3.43 9.96
N LEU A 31 -4.67 3.48 8.97
CA LEU A 31 -6.04 3.95 9.12
C LEU A 31 -6.90 2.86 9.75
N HIS A 32 -7.63 3.22 10.81
CA HIS A 32 -8.49 2.28 11.52
C HIS A 32 -9.64 1.81 10.61
N GLY A 33 -9.91 0.51 10.61
CA GLY A 33 -10.90 -0.10 9.72
C GLY A 33 -10.38 -0.41 8.32
N GLY A 34 -9.17 0.02 7.97
CA GLY A 34 -8.54 -0.27 6.67
C GLY A 34 -8.00 -1.68 6.54
N ALA A 35 -7.63 -2.06 5.33
CA ALA A 35 -7.06 -3.37 5.03
C ALA A 35 -5.76 -3.65 5.82
N ALA A 36 -4.86 -2.68 5.89
CA ALA A 36 -3.61 -2.77 6.66
C ALA A 36 -3.91 -2.98 8.15
N PHE A 37 -4.85 -2.21 8.72
CA PHE A 37 -5.28 -2.36 10.11
C PHE A 37 -5.91 -3.74 10.39
N GLN A 38 -6.85 -4.17 9.55
CA GLN A 38 -7.53 -5.46 9.70
C GLN A 38 -6.56 -6.64 9.53
N SER A 39 -5.57 -6.50 8.65
CA SER A 39 -4.54 -7.52 8.48
C SER A 39 -3.62 -7.64 9.70
N GLY A 40 -3.39 -6.53 10.42
CA GLY A 40 -2.43 -6.44 11.53
C GLY A 40 -0.97 -6.67 11.12
N ARG A 41 -0.68 -6.73 9.81
CA ARG A 41 0.65 -7.08 9.29
C ARG A 41 1.55 -5.87 9.07
N LEU A 42 0.95 -4.72 8.84
CA LEU A 42 1.63 -3.50 8.43
C LEU A 42 1.37 -2.44 9.51
N ALA A 43 2.44 -1.80 9.97
CA ALA A 43 2.43 -0.92 11.12
C ALA A 43 3.11 0.42 10.83
N GLN A 44 2.84 1.41 11.68
CA GLN A 44 3.59 2.67 11.66
C GLN A 44 5.08 2.40 11.87
N GLY A 45 5.92 3.01 11.04
CA GLY A 45 7.37 2.83 11.02
C GLY A 45 7.85 1.78 10.01
N ASP A 46 6.95 0.99 9.42
CA ASP A 46 7.32 0.06 8.35
C ASP A 46 7.71 0.86 7.09
N LEU A 47 8.81 0.47 6.45
CA LEU A 47 9.24 1.06 5.18
C LEU A 47 8.86 0.14 4.02
N ILE A 48 7.92 0.55 3.17
CA ILE A 48 7.55 -0.17 1.96
C ILE A 48 8.66 -0.01 0.93
N THR A 49 9.34 -1.11 0.61
CA THR A 49 10.42 -1.16 -0.38
C THR A 49 9.96 -1.67 -1.74
N HIS A 50 8.93 -2.53 -1.77
CA HIS A 50 8.35 -3.06 -3.00
C HIS A 50 6.83 -3.18 -2.92
N VAL A 51 6.15 -2.99 -4.05
CA VAL A 51 4.71 -3.25 -4.23
C VAL A 51 4.52 -4.15 -5.45
N GLU A 52 3.90 -5.30 -5.28
CA GLU A 52 3.76 -6.36 -6.30
C GLU A 52 5.08 -6.71 -7.00
N GLY A 53 6.18 -6.70 -6.24
CA GLY A 53 7.53 -6.94 -6.76
C GLY A 53 8.16 -5.75 -7.50
N THR A 54 7.45 -4.63 -7.65
CA THR A 54 8.01 -3.39 -8.20
C THR A 54 8.76 -2.64 -7.10
N PRO A 55 10.05 -2.29 -7.29
CA PRO A 55 10.81 -1.53 -6.31
C PRO A 55 10.28 -0.09 -6.19
N CYS A 56 10.10 0.37 -4.96
CA CYS A 56 9.63 1.71 -4.63
C CYS A 56 10.78 2.67 -4.28
N ARG A 57 12.03 2.22 -4.34
CA ARG A 57 13.20 3.05 -4.04
C ARG A 57 13.29 4.22 -5.02
N GLY A 58 13.30 5.44 -4.51
CA GLY A 58 13.32 6.66 -5.32
C GLY A 58 11.96 7.01 -5.96
N VAL A 59 10.91 6.23 -5.69
CA VAL A 59 9.54 6.51 -6.13
C VAL A 59 8.86 7.43 -5.12
N HIS A 60 8.10 8.41 -5.60
CA HIS A 60 7.37 9.32 -4.72
C HIS A 60 6.20 8.61 -4.02
N CYS A 61 5.89 8.99 -2.78
CA CYS A 61 4.85 8.32 -1.99
C CYS A 61 3.49 8.26 -2.70
N GLN A 62 3.10 9.31 -3.44
CA GLN A 62 1.85 9.34 -4.20
C GLN A 62 1.77 8.25 -5.26
N GLU A 63 2.89 7.93 -5.92
CA GLU A 63 2.93 6.89 -6.93
C GLU A 63 2.89 5.50 -6.27
N VAL A 64 3.56 5.34 -5.12
CA VAL A 64 3.44 4.12 -4.29
C VAL A 64 2.00 3.92 -3.80
N LEU A 65 1.32 4.97 -3.35
CA LEU A 65 -0.11 4.92 -2.99
C LEU A 65 -0.95 4.46 -4.19
N GLY A 66 -0.66 4.97 -5.39
CA GLY A 66 -1.28 4.50 -6.64
C GLY A 66 -1.08 3.01 -6.90
N MET A 67 0.10 2.46 -6.61
CA MET A 67 0.39 1.03 -6.73
C MET A 67 -0.35 0.19 -5.66
N LEU A 68 -0.60 0.75 -4.49
CA LEU A 68 -1.36 0.11 -3.41
C LEU A 68 -2.87 0.14 -3.67
N MET A 69 -3.35 1.00 -4.56
CA MET A 69 -4.74 1.05 -4.98
C MET A 69 -5.06 -0.13 -5.90
N GLY A 70 -6.25 -0.71 -5.73
CA GLY A 70 -6.68 -1.86 -6.52
C GLY A 70 -8.16 -2.16 -6.32
N PRO A 71 -8.71 -3.16 -7.03
CA PRO A 71 -10.09 -3.57 -6.85
C PRO A 71 -10.37 -3.98 -5.39
N PRO A 72 -11.59 -3.75 -4.87
CA PRO A 72 -11.98 -4.25 -3.55
C PRO A 72 -11.80 -5.76 -3.47
N LEU A 73 -11.51 -6.27 -2.26
CA LEU A 73 -11.25 -7.70 -1.99
C LEU A 73 -10.05 -8.31 -2.73
N SER A 74 -9.29 -7.53 -3.51
CA SER A 74 -8.06 -7.99 -4.13
C SER A 74 -6.91 -7.97 -3.14
N VAL A 75 -5.96 -8.90 -3.32
CA VAL A 75 -4.75 -8.97 -2.51
C VAL A 75 -3.67 -8.07 -3.14
N VAL A 76 -2.94 -7.34 -2.29
CA VAL A 76 -1.68 -6.71 -2.66
C VAL A 76 -0.53 -7.27 -1.84
N ARG A 77 0.59 -7.53 -2.50
CA ARG A 77 1.84 -7.92 -1.87
C ARG A 77 2.76 -6.72 -1.75
N VAL A 78 3.20 -6.44 -0.54
CA VAL A 78 4.12 -5.35 -0.22
C VAL A 78 5.29 -5.91 0.54
N SER A 79 6.51 -5.53 0.18
CA SER A 79 7.69 -5.88 0.95
C SER A 79 8.04 -4.70 1.84
N VAL A 80 8.18 -4.95 3.14
CA VAL A 80 8.49 -3.93 4.14
C VAL A 80 9.81 -4.23 4.85
N ALA A 81 10.58 -3.19 5.17
CA ALA A 81 11.75 -3.29 6.02
C ALA A 81 11.43 -2.74 7.42
N ARG A 82 11.68 -3.54 8.46
CA ARG A 82 11.53 -3.18 9.88
C ARG A 82 12.91 -3.05 10.54
N GLY A 83 13.68 -2.06 10.13
CA GLY A 83 15.08 -1.91 10.55
C GLY A 83 15.85 -0.95 9.63
N PRO A 84 17.18 -0.87 9.78
CA PRO A 84 18.01 -0.14 8.83
C PRO A 84 17.74 -0.66 7.40
N PRO A 85 17.56 0.21 6.40
CA PRO A 85 17.28 -0.21 5.03
C PRO A 85 18.46 -0.96 4.37
N GLU A 86 19.61 -1.01 5.05
CA GLU A 86 20.82 -1.71 4.66
C GLU A 86 20.76 -3.20 4.99
N ASP A 87 19.89 -3.60 5.93
CA ASP A 87 19.66 -5.00 6.25
C ASP A 87 18.71 -5.61 5.22
N GLU A 88 19.12 -6.72 4.59
CA GLU A 88 18.31 -7.48 3.61
C GLU A 88 17.08 -8.19 4.24
N GLY A 89 16.66 -7.77 5.44
CA GLY A 89 15.47 -8.23 6.13
C GLY A 89 14.20 -7.54 5.63
N SER A 90 13.85 -7.73 4.35
CA SER A 90 12.53 -7.31 3.85
C SER A 90 11.51 -8.43 4.05
N GLU A 91 10.42 -8.15 4.78
CA GLU A 91 9.31 -9.08 4.96
C GLU A 91 8.23 -8.81 3.90
N THR A 92 7.84 -9.83 3.14
CA THR A 92 6.74 -9.70 2.16
C THR A 92 5.39 -9.99 2.82
N LEU A 93 4.52 -8.99 2.80
CA LEU A 93 3.18 -9.01 3.34
C LEU A 93 2.16 -9.06 2.22
N SER A 94 1.24 -10.00 2.27
CA SER A 94 -0.01 -10.00 1.53
C SER A 94 -1.10 -9.35 2.39
N ILE A 95 -1.74 -8.31 1.84
CA ILE A 95 -2.81 -7.55 2.46
C ILE A 95 -4.02 -7.64 1.54
N THR A 96 -5.15 -8.10 2.08
CA THR A 96 -6.41 -8.15 1.33
C THR A 96 -7.15 -6.83 1.51
N ARG A 97 -7.44 -6.16 0.40
CA ARG A 97 -8.20 -4.91 0.38
C ARG A 97 -9.61 -5.11 0.93
N VAL A 98 -10.14 -4.07 1.57
CA VAL A 98 -11.52 -4.02 2.07
C VAL A 98 -12.52 -3.81 0.93
N GLU A 99 -13.81 -4.00 1.19
CA GLU A 99 -14.86 -3.78 0.17
C GLU A 99 -15.12 -2.29 -0.10
N GLU A 100 -15.01 -1.47 0.95
CA GLU A 100 -15.32 -0.04 0.91
C GLU A 100 -14.04 0.78 1.11
N ASP A 101 -13.91 1.88 0.36
CA ASP A 101 -12.84 2.84 0.62
C ASP A 101 -13.10 3.52 1.98
N ILE A 102 -12.03 3.65 2.76
CA ILE A 102 -12.11 4.21 4.12
C ILE A 102 -11.62 5.66 4.23
N GLY A 103 -11.32 6.32 3.10
CA GLY A 103 -10.99 7.75 3.02
C GLY A 103 -9.54 8.10 3.29
#